data_AF-A0A4Y2EXM0-F1
#
_entry.id   AF-A0A4Y2EXM0-F1
#
_cell.length_a   1.000
_cell.length_b   1.000
_cell.length_c   1.000
_cell.angle_alpha   90.00
_cell.angle_beta   90.00
_cell.angle_gamma   90.00
#
_symmetry.space_group_name_H-M   'P 1'
#
loop_
_entity.id
_entity.type
_entity.pdbx_description
1 polymer ?
#
loop_
_entity_poly.entity_id
_entity_poly.type
_entity_poly.pdbx_seq_one_letter_code
_entity_poly.pdbx_strand_id
1 'polypeptide(L)'
;MSTQILSHECLFLFSVGYGRCLMDKPGRNRLLLDDEFQQPPGQLYPRDRQCELVFGPKSRICPYMPECKRLWCTMDGDSAQGGCRTQHMPWADGTLCGESKVSM
;
A
#
# COMPACT_ATOMS: atom_id res chain seq x y z
N MET A 1 15.01 18.41 0.42
CA MET A 1 15.11 19.27 -0.79
C MET A 1 14.45 18.69 -2.04
N SER A 2 14.15 17.37 -2.12
CA SER A 2 13.45 16.78 -3.29
C SER A 2 11.93 16.99 -3.29
N THR A 3 11.31 17.13 -2.11
CA THR A 3 9.84 17.29 -1.96
C THR A 3 9.29 18.66 -2.38
N GLN A 4 10.07 19.74 -2.33
CA GLN A 4 9.61 21.09 -2.72
C GLN A 4 9.43 21.25 -4.23
N ILE A 5 10.24 20.58 -5.04
CA ILE A 5 10.18 20.65 -6.51
C ILE A 5 8.91 19.95 -7.03
N LEU A 6 8.58 18.78 -6.48
CA LEU A 6 7.36 18.03 -6.84
C LEU A 6 6.07 18.79 -6.53
N SER A 7 6.03 19.56 -5.45
CA SER A 7 4.87 20.41 -5.13
C SER A 7 4.69 21.57 -6.12
N HIS A 8 5.79 22.12 -6.63
CA HIS A 8 5.78 23.26 -7.55
C HIS A 8 5.25 22.88 -8.94
N GLU A 9 5.61 21.71 -9.44
CA GLU A 9 5.16 21.18 -10.73
C GLU A 9 3.64 20.92 -10.75
N CYS A 10 3.08 20.31 -9.70
CA CYS A 10 1.64 20.07 -9.60
C CYS A 10 0.85 21.39 -9.51
N LEU A 11 1.27 22.32 -8.65
CA LEU A 11 0.65 23.64 -8.52
C LEU A 11 0.71 24.42 -9.84
N PHE A 12 1.85 24.34 -10.53
CA PHE A 12 2.01 24.95 -11.84
C PHE A 12 1.02 24.36 -12.85
N LEU A 13 0.87 23.03 -12.92
CA LEU A 13 -0.03 22.32 -13.83
C LEU A 13 -1.50 22.76 -13.68
N PHE A 14 -1.94 23.02 -12.45
CA PHE A 14 -3.26 23.63 -12.19
C PHE A 14 -3.30 25.12 -12.56
N SER A 15 -2.25 25.87 -12.25
CA SER A 15 -2.16 27.31 -12.51
C SER A 15 -2.18 27.67 -13.99
N VAL A 16 -1.54 26.87 -14.85
CA VAL A 16 -1.57 27.06 -16.31
C VAL A 16 -2.75 26.38 -17.00
N GLY A 17 -3.62 25.72 -16.22
CA GLY A 17 -4.89 25.17 -16.71
C GLY A 17 -4.81 23.79 -17.38
N TYR A 18 -3.69 23.07 -17.27
CA TYR A 18 -3.62 21.67 -17.74
C TYR A 18 -4.48 20.72 -16.90
N GLY A 19 -4.76 21.07 -15.64
CA GLY A 19 -5.66 20.31 -14.76
C GLY A 19 -7.16 20.61 -14.96
N ARG A 20 -7.56 21.39 -15.97
CA ARG A 20 -8.94 21.89 -16.10
C ARG A 20 -9.99 20.77 -16.23
N CYS A 21 -9.62 19.61 -16.79
CA CYS A 21 -10.50 18.43 -16.90
C CYS A 21 -10.63 17.62 -15.60
N LEU A 22 -9.93 17.99 -14.53
CA LEU A 22 -10.04 17.37 -13.20
C LEU A 22 -10.79 18.26 -12.21
N MET A 23 -11.28 19.43 -12.67
CA MET A 23 -11.93 20.42 -11.81
C MET A 23 -13.45 20.21 -11.71
N ASP A 24 -14.05 19.41 -12.59
CA ASP A 24 -15.46 19.07 -12.47
C ASP A 24 -15.68 18.02 -11.39
N LYS A 25 -16.75 18.19 -10.63
CA LYS A 25 -17.15 17.22 -9.62
C LYS A 25 -17.78 16.02 -10.32
N PRO A 26 -17.36 14.78 -10.02
CA PRO A 26 -17.98 13.60 -10.60
C PRO A 26 -19.46 13.53 -10.18
N GLY A 27 -20.33 13.19 -11.13
CA GLY A 27 -21.78 13.12 -10.90
C GLY A 27 -22.20 12.06 -9.86
N ARG A 28 -21.35 11.03 -9.65
CA ARG A 28 -21.55 10.02 -8.61
C ARG A 28 -20.20 9.59 -8.04
N ASN A 29 -20.07 9.65 -6.72
CA ASN A 29 -18.92 9.08 -6.03
C ASN A 29 -19.21 7.62 -5.69
N ARG A 30 -18.52 6.69 -6.36
CA ARG A 30 -18.67 5.24 -6.11
C ARG A 30 -18.01 4.80 -4.81
N LEU A 31 -17.00 5.54 -4.32
CA LEU A 31 -16.28 5.22 -3.10
C LEU A 31 -17.11 5.41 -1.83
N LEU A 32 -18.20 6.18 -1.90
CA LEU A 32 -19.12 6.37 -0.77
C LEU A 32 -20.22 5.32 -0.72
N LEU A 33 -20.33 4.45 -1.73
CA LEU A 33 -21.39 3.46 -1.82
C LEU A 33 -20.98 2.13 -1.19
N ASP A 34 -19.69 1.81 -1.23
CA ASP A 34 -19.17 0.56 -0.70
C ASP A 34 -18.42 0.86 0.61
N ASP A 35 -18.92 0.32 1.70
CA ASP A 35 -18.37 0.48 3.06
C ASP A 35 -16.89 0.05 3.13
N GLU A 36 -16.49 -0.88 2.26
CA GLU A 36 -15.10 -1.34 2.11
C GLU A 36 -14.13 -0.19 1.80
N PHE A 37 -14.52 0.83 1.03
CA PHE A 37 -13.64 1.97 0.74
C PHE A 37 -13.47 2.94 1.92
N GLN A 38 -14.22 2.75 3.00
CA GLN A 38 -14.04 3.50 4.25
C GLN A 38 -13.01 2.86 5.18
N GLN A 39 -12.66 1.59 4.94
CA GLN A 39 -11.69 0.86 5.73
C GLN A 39 -10.27 1.00 5.13
N PRO A 40 -9.23 1.10 5.96
CA PRO A 40 -7.87 1.16 5.47
C PRO A 40 -7.47 -0.19 4.84
N PRO A 41 -6.66 -0.21 3.77
CA PRO A 41 -6.43 -1.44 2.99
C PRO A 41 -5.85 -2.60 3.80
N GLY A 42 -5.09 -2.33 4.86
CA GLY A 42 -4.53 -3.35 5.77
C GLY A 42 -5.56 -4.08 6.64
N GLN A 43 -6.78 -3.55 6.77
CA GLN A 43 -7.90 -4.27 7.39
C GLN A 43 -8.58 -5.23 6.40
N LEU A 44 -8.68 -4.83 5.13
CA LEU A 44 -9.26 -5.67 4.07
C LEU A 44 -8.30 -6.76 3.59
N TYR A 45 -7.00 -6.44 3.55
CA TYR A 45 -5.94 -7.30 3.05
C TYR A 45 -4.93 -7.56 4.18
N PRO A 46 -5.10 -8.64 4.97
CA PRO A 46 -4.17 -8.98 6.04
C PRO A 46 -2.77 -9.31 5.51
N ARG A 47 -1.76 -9.34 6.39
CA ARG A 47 -0.34 -9.42 6.04
C ARG A 47 0.04 -10.51 5.03
N ASP A 48 -0.50 -11.72 5.16
CA ASP A 48 -0.21 -12.82 4.21
C ASP A 48 -0.89 -12.59 2.87
N ARG A 49 -2.09 -12.01 2.87
CA ARG A 49 -2.79 -11.66 1.62
C ARG A 49 -2.03 -10.60 0.83
N GLN A 50 -1.38 -9.66 1.50
CA GLN A 50 -0.50 -8.70 0.82
C GLN A 50 0.68 -9.40 0.13
N CYS A 51 1.29 -10.40 0.76
CA CYS A 51 2.33 -11.20 0.12
C CYS A 51 1.82 -11.95 -1.10
N GLU A 52 0.63 -12.56 -1.01
CA GLU A 52 -0.01 -13.23 -2.15
C GLU A 52 -0.26 -12.29 -3.33
N LEU A 53 -0.69 -11.06 -3.06
CA LEU A 53 -0.97 -10.05 -4.08
C LEU A 53 0.29 -9.56 -4.80
N VAL A 54 1.41 -9.44 -4.07
CA VAL A 54 2.66 -8.89 -4.63
C VAL A 54 3.48 -9.98 -5.32
N PHE A 55 3.53 -11.18 -4.75
CA PHE A 55 4.48 -12.23 -5.16
C PHE A 55 3.83 -13.52 -5.65
N GLY A 56 2.51 -13.65 -5.53
CA GLY A 56 1.75 -14.78 -6.03
C GLY A 56 1.28 -15.73 -4.93
N PRO A 57 0.43 -16.70 -5.30
CA PRO A 57 -0.21 -17.60 -4.35
C PRO A 57 0.81 -18.34 -3.48
N LYS A 58 0.44 -18.62 -2.22
CA LYS A 58 1.26 -19.28 -1.19
C LYS A 58 2.41 -18.44 -0.63
N SER A 59 2.69 -17.25 -1.16
CA SER A 59 3.65 -16.35 -0.54
C SER A 59 3.08 -15.84 0.80
N ARG A 60 3.84 -15.98 1.88
CA ARG A 60 3.46 -15.55 3.23
C ARG A 60 4.49 -14.60 3.82
N ILE A 61 4.13 -13.95 4.93
CA ILE A 61 5.06 -13.12 5.69
C ILE A 61 6.27 -13.93 6.15
N CYS A 62 7.44 -13.32 5.99
CA CYS A 62 8.71 -13.87 6.41
C CYS A 62 8.88 -13.71 7.94
N PRO A 63 8.94 -14.80 8.72
CA PRO A 63 8.86 -14.73 10.19
C PRO A 63 10.11 -14.17 10.88
N TYR A 64 11.25 -14.12 10.19
CA TYR A 64 12.54 -13.68 10.73
C TYR A 64 12.98 -12.31 10.23
N MET A 65 12.18 -11.63 9.41
CA MET A 65 12.48 -10.29 8.91
C MET A 65 11.79 -9.21 9.75
N PRO A 66 12.33 -7.98 9.80
CA PRO A 66 11.72 -6.90 10.57
C PRO A 66 10.31 -6.55 10.07
N GLU A 67 9.36 -6.48 11.01
CA GLU A 67 7.96 -6.13 10.76
C GLU A 67 7.75 -4.60 10.62
N CYS A 68 6.55 -4.18 10.18
CA CYS A 68 6.08 -2.79 10.06
C CYS A 68 6.84 -1.82 9.14
N LYS A 69 8.03 -2.19 8.62
CA LYS A 69 8.85 -1.28 7.78
C LYS A 69 8.79 -1.62 6.31
N ARG A 70 8.98 -2.90 5.99
CA ARG A 70 9.00 -3.42 4.63
C ARG A 70 8.25 -4.74 4.59
N LEU A 71 7.49 -4.95 3.54
CA LEU A 71 6.81 -6.22 3.32
C LEU A 71 7.82 -7.26 2.82
N TRP A 72 8.17 -8.21 3.68
CA TRP A 72 9.06 -9.33 3.36
C TRP A 72 8.27 -10.62 3.28
N CYS A 73 8.40 -11.33 2.16
CA CYS A 73 7.60 -12.52 1.90
C CYS A 73 8.46 -13.70 1.44
N THR A 74 7.97 -14.92 1.68
CA THR A 74 8.63 -16.17 1.27
C THR A 74 8.55 -16.39 -0.25
N MET A 75 9.58 -16.99 -0.85
CA MET A 75 9.62 -17.28 -2.30
C MET A 75 8.65 -18.37 -2.76
N ASP A 76 8.38 -19.43 -1.98
CA ASP A 76 7.56 -20.59 -2.41
C ASP A 76 6.66 -21.16 -1.29
N GLY A 77 6.27 -20.33 -0.31
CA GLY A 77 5.45 -20.75 0.84
C GLY A 77 6.16 -21.66 1.85
N ASP A 78 7.35 -22.16 1.51
CA ASP A 78 8.24 -22.85 2.43
C ASP A 78 9.09 -21.83 3.20
N SER A 79 8.68 -21.58 4.45
CA SER A 79 9.34 -20.66 5.36
C SER A 79 10.68 -21.19 5.90
N ALA A 80 11.03 -22.46 5.64
CA ALA A 80 12.20 -23.11 6.23
C ALA A 80 13.39 -23.26 5.28
N GLN A 81 13.16 -23.30 3.96
CA GLN A 81 14.20 -23.59 2.96
C GLN A 81 14.29 -22.53 1.84
N GLY A 82 13.25 -21.70 1.67
CA GLY A 82 13.21 -20.61 0.70
C GLY A 82 13.60 -19.27 1.31
N GLY A 83 14.40 -18.47 0.59
CA GLY A 83 14.73 -17.11 1.00
C GLY A 83 13.52 -16.16 1.01
N CYS A 84 13.73 -14.95 1.53
CA CYS A 84 12.70 -13.90 1.55
C CYS A 84 12.99 -12.80 0.51
N ARG A 85 11.92 -12.31 -0.12
CA ARG A 85 11.91 -11.25 -1.14
C ARG A 85 11.07 -10.07 -0.70
N THR A 86 11.43 -8.87 -1.17
CA THR A 86 10.72 -7.62 -0.90
C THR A 86 10.77 -6.71 -2.12
N GLN A 87 9.74 -5.88 -2.32
CA GLN A 87 9.73 -4.79 -3.30
C GLN A 87 10.08 -3.44 -2.64
N HIS A 88 10.48 -3.44 -1.37
CA HIS A 88 10.75 -2.25 -0.56
C HIS A 88 9.54 -1.34 -0.26
N MET A 89 8.31 -1.82 -0.50
CA MET A 89 7.10 -1.16 -0.04
C MET A 89 6.85 -1.42 1.46
N PRO A 90 6.23 -0.45 2.18
CA PRO A 90 5.69 -0.69 3.51
C PRO A 90 4.52 -1.67 3.46
N TRP A 91 4.01 -2.02 4.64
CA TRP A 91 2.78 -2.79 4.75
C TRP A 91 1.60 -1.85 4.45
N ALA A 92 0.47 -2.40 4.02
CA ALA A 92 -0.70 -1.58 3.76
C ALA A 92 -1.17 -0.86 5.04
N ASP A 93 -1.65 0.38 4.91
CA ASP A 93 -2.11 1.17 6.06
C ASP A 93 -3.22 0.43 6.80
N GLY A 94 -3.19 0.44 8.13
CA GLY A 94 -4.14 -0.31 8.95
C GLY A 94 -3.74 -1.76 9.22
N THR A 95 -2.63 -2.27 8.66
CA THR A 95 -2.17 -3.64 8.94
C THR A 95 -1.54 -3.76 10.33
N LEU A 96 -1.99 -4.72 11.12
CA LEU A 96 -1.36 -5.08 12.38
C LEU A 96 -0.01 -5.78 12.13
N CYS A 97 1.06 -5.21 12.69
CA CYS A 97 2.42 -5.65 12.44
C CYS A 97 3.26 -5.81 13.72
N GLY A 98 2.60 -5.83 14.89
CA GLY A 98 3.22 -6.09 16.18
C GLY A 98 2.21 -5.92 17.32
N GLU A 99 2.60 -6.23 18.55
CA GLU A 99 1.76 -5.99 19.74
C GLU A 99 1.45 -4.49 19.84
N SER A 100 0.20 -4.11 19.56
CA SER A 100 -0.30 -2.73 19.51
C SER A 100 0.29 -1.82 18.39
N LYS A 101 0.90 -2.38 17.35
CA LYS A 101 1.44 -1.59 16.21
C LYS A 101 0.64 -1.78 14.93
N VAL A 102 0.37 -0.67 14.26
CA VAL A 102 -0.36 -0.58 13.00
C VAL A 102 0.50 0.19 11.99
N SER A 103 0.58 -0.30 10.75
CA SER A 103 1.23 0.40 9.64
C SER A 103 0.43 1.64 9.24
N MET A 104 1.12 2.76 8.99
CA MET A 104 0.55 4.06 8.58
C MET A 104 1.40 4.70 7.48
#